data_AF-A0A0F4QTE5-F1
#
_entry.id   AF-A0A0F4QTE5-F1
#
_cell.length_a   1.000
_cell.length_b   1.000
_cell.length_c   1.000
_cell.angle_alpha   90.00
_cell.angle_beta   90.00
_cell.angle_gamma   90.00
#
_symmetry.space_group_name_H-M   'P 1'
#
loop_
_entity.id
_entity.type
_entity.pdbx_description
1 polymer ?
#
loop_
_entity_poly.entity_id
_entity_poly.type
_entity_poly.pdbx_seq_one_letter_code
_entity_poly.pdbx_strand_id
1 'polypeptide(L)'
;MKLTCHCGNIELTAAYVPQEIANCNCSICRRYAASWAYYEPKDVNISHTQKASGAYIWGDKEVAFHHCTLCGCITHYVTTDKCDANVTAINMCMADNEIKDAIPVRKIDGAAY
;
A
#
# COMPACT_ATOMS: atom_id res chain seq x y z
N MET A 1 7.70 -11.97 -1.26
CA MET A 1 6.36 -12.16 -0.62
C MET A 1 5.28 -11.77 -1.63
N LYS A 2 4.30 -12.64 -1.87
CA LYS A 2 3.22 -12.43 -2.82
C LYS A 2 1.94 -12.01 -2.07
N LEU A 3 1.25 -11.01 -2.60
CA LEU A 3 -0.02 -10.51 -2.08
C LEU A 3 -0.99 -10.30 -3.23
N THR A 4 -2.29 -10.40 -2.96
CA THR A 4 -3.33 -10.16 -3.97
C THR A 4 -4.44 -9.30 -3.40
N CYS A 5 -5.10 -8.51 -4.26
CA CYS A 5 -6.41 -8.00 -3.88
C CYS A 5 -7.42 -9.14 -3.69
N HIS A 6 -8.58 -8.85 -3.09
CA HIS A 6 -9.58 -9.89 -2.77
C HIS A 6 -9.99 -10.76 -3.96
N CYS A 7 -10.18 -10.16 -5.15
CA CYS A 7 -10.57 -10.92 -6.34
C CYS A 7 -9.40 -11.48 -7.15
N GLY A 8 -8.14 -11.30 -6.72
CA GLY A 8 -6.95 -11.77 -7.42
C GLY A 8 -6.59 -10.99 -8.70
N ASN A 9 -7.31 -9.90 -9.03
CA ASN A 9 -7.01 -9.12 -10.23
C ASN A 9 -5.66 -8.39 -10.15
N ILE A 10 -5.32 -7.84 -8.99
CA ILE A 10 -4.04 -7.19 -8.73
C ILE A 10 -3.21 -8.16 -7.92
N GLU A 11 -2.02 -8.49 -8.45
CA GLU A 11 -1.01 -9.27 -7.76
C GLU A 11 0.23 -8.39 -7.55
N LEU A 12 0.73 -8.37 -6.31
CA LEU A 12 1.94 -7.67 -5.91
C LEU A 12 2.95 -8.66 -5.38
N THR A 13 4.20 -8.54 -5.83
CA THR A 13 5.33 -9.30 -5.28
C THR A 13 6.35 -8.33 -4.71
N ALA A 14 6.55 -8.39 -3.39
CA ALA A 14 7.63 -7.69 -2.70
C ALA A 14 8.88 -8.57 -2.60
N ALA A 15 10.07 -7.99 -2.73
CA ALA A 15 11.34 -8.72 -2.67
C ALA A 15 11.60 -9.43 -1.33
N TYR A 16 11.06 -8.89 -0.22
CA TYR A 16 11.25 -9.42 1.14
C TYR A 16 10.00 -9.20 2.00
N VAL A 17 9.95 -9.86 3.17
CA VAL A 17 8.99 -9.56 4.24
C VAL A 17 9.50 -8.33 5.00
N PRO A 18 8.67 -7.30 5.24
CA PRO A 18 9.15 -6.06 5.85
C PRO A 18 9.42 -6.28 7.34
N GLN A 19 10.39 -5.54 7.87
CA GLN A 19 10.72 -5.60 9.30
C GLN A 19 9.72 -4.84 10.19
N GLU A 20 8.98 -3.89 9.62
CA GLU A 20 7.91 -3.15 10.28
C GLU A 20 6.81 -2.74 9.28
N ILE A 21 5.61 -2.47 9.79
CA ILE A 21 4.51 -1.87 9.03
C ILE A 21 4.01 -0.61 9.74
N ALA A 22 3.54 0.38 8.99
CA ALA A 22 3.05 1.62 9.55
C ALA A 22 1.52 1.73 9.55
N ASN A 23 0.99 2.15 10.70
CA ASN A 23 -0.39 2.60 10.83
C ASN A 23 -0.40 4.12 11.02
N CYS A 24 -0.86 4.83 10.01
CA CYS A 24 -0.98 6.28 10.01
C CYS A 24 -2.42 6.71 10.35
N ASN A 25 -2.58 7.68 11.23
CA ASN A 25 -3.87 8.20 11.65
C ASN A 25 -4.39 9.37 10.78
N CYS A 26 -3.69 9.77 9.71
CA CYS A 26 -4.13 10.87 8.85
C CYS A 26 -5.51 10.57 8.24
N SER A 27 -6.18 11.62 7.78
CA SER A 27 -7.60 11.56 7.40
C SER A 27 -7.92 10.47 6.36
N ILE A 28 -7.02 10.20 5.42
CA ILE A 28 -7.20 9.17 4.39
C ILE A 28 -6.78 7.78 4.87
N CYS A 29 -5.61 7.64 5.51
CA CYS A 29 -5.10 6.35 5.99
C CYS A 29 -6.03 5.70 7.02
N ARG A 30 -6.58 6.49 7.96
CA ARG A 30 -7.53 5.96 8.94
C ARG A 30 -8.84 5.46 8.31
N ARG A 31 -9.25 6.01 7.16
CA ARG A 31 -10.47 5.60 6.44
C ARG A 31 -10.24 4.37 5.56
N TYR A 32 -9.03 4.23 5.02
CA TYR A 32 -8.62 2.99 4.36
C TYR A 32 -8.31 1.85 5.32
N ALA A 33 -8.08 2.16 6.61
CA ALA A 33 -7.69 1.18 7.63
C ALA A 33 -6.51 0.30 7.17
N ALA A 34 -5.56 0.94 6.48
CA ALA A 34 -4.42 0.26 5.85
C ALA A 34 -3.21 0.21 6.78
N SER A 35 -2.43 -0.85 6.64
CA SER A 35 -1.11 -1.00 7.26
C SER A 35 -0.05 -1.02 6.17
N TRP A 36 0.83 -0.03 6.13
CA TRP A 36 1.73 0.20 5.02
C TRP A 36 3.11 -0.40 5.26
N ALA A 37 3.58 -1.25 4.35
CA ALA A 37 4.99 -1.63 4.24
C ALA A 37 5.64 -0.84 3.11
N TYR A 38 6.80 -0.25 3.36
CA TYR A 38 7.48 0.65 2.42
C TYR A 38 8.61 -0.08 1.70
N TYR A 39 8.69 0.10 0.39
CA TYR A 39 9.72 -0.50 -0.47
C TYR A 39 10.23 0.51 -1.49
N GLU A 40 11.45 0.31 -1.97
CA GLU A 40 11.88 0.93 -3.21
C GLU A 40 11.05 0.37 -4.38
N PRO A 41 10.73 1.17 -5.42
CA PRO A 41 9.93 0.69 -6.55
C PRO A 41 10.49 -0.55 -7.24
N LYS A 42 11.82 -0.70 -7.29
CA LYS A 42 12.48 -1.87 -7.91
C LYS A 42 12.26 -3.17 -7.14
N ASP A 43 11.93 -3.08 -5.85
CA ASP A 43 11.70 -4.23 -4.97
C ASP A 43 10.24 -4.71 -5.01
N VAL A 44 9.39 -4.05 -5.82
CA VAL A 44 7.98 -4.38 -5.96
C VAL A 44 7.64 -4.62 -7.42
N ASN A 45 7.08 -5.78 -7.72
CA ASN A 45 6.43 -6.05 -9.00
C ASN A 45 4.91 -5.98 -8.81
N ILE A 46 4.22 -5.29 -9.72
CA ILE A 46 2.76 -5.16 -9.72
C ILE A 46 2.23 -5.61 -11.08
N SER A 47 1.32 -6.58 -11.06
CA SER A 47 0.68 -7.10 -12.26
C SER A 47 -0.83 -7.09 -12.15
N HIS A 48 -1.49 -7.06 -13.30
CA HIS A 48 -2.93 -7.01 -13.42
C HIS A 48 -3.39 -8.12 -14.37
N THR A 49 -4.31 -8.97 -13.93
CA THR A 49 -4.78 -10.11 -14.74
C THR A 49 -5.95 -9.74 -15.66
N GLN A 50 -6.78 -8.75 -15.29
CA GLN A 50 -7.94 -8.35 -16.09
C GLN A 50 -8.01 -6.84 -16.34
N LYS A 51 -8.00 -6.02 -15.28
CA LYS A 51 -8.12 -4.55 -15.36
C LYS A 51 -7.04 -3.84 -14.57
N ALA A 52 -6.59 -2.70 -15.09
CA ALA A 52 -5.71 -1.79 -14.37
C ALA A 52 -6.34 -1.33 -13.03
N SER A 53 -5.48 -1.00 -12.07
CA SER A 53 -5.89 -0.34 -10.84
C SER A 53 -6.38 1.09 -11.09
N GLY A 54 -7.27 1.57 -10.23
CA GLY A 54 -7.68 2.96 -10.19
C GLY A 54 -6.83 3.72 -9.18
N ALA A 55 -6.37 4.92 -9.52
CA ALA A 55 -5.58 5.77 -8.63
C ALA A 55 -6.42 6.94 -8.10
N TYR A 56 -6.31 7.22 -6.81
CA TYR A 56 -6.86 8.40 -6.18
C TYR A 56 -5.71 9.28 -5.65
N ILE A 57 -5.66 10.52 -6.12
CA ILE A 57 -4.65 11.52 -5.74
C ILE A 57 -5.39 12.70 -5.12
N TRP A 58 -4.92 13.16 -3.96
CA TRP A 58 -5.54 14.23 -3.18
C TRP A 58 -4.47 15.12 -2.51
N GLY A 59 -4.88 16.27 -1.98
CA GLY A 59 -4.02 17.13 -1.16
C GLY A 59 -2.89 17.76 -1.95
N ASP A 60 -1.68 17.70 -1.39
CA ASP A 60 -0.40 18.08 -2.02
C ASP A 60 -0.12 17.34 -3.35
N LYS A 61 -0.82 16.23 -3.58
CA LYS A 61 -0.68 15.33 -4.73
C LYS A 61 0.66 14.58 -4.73
N GLU A 62 1.25 14.36 -3.56
CA GLU A 62 2.50 13.59 -3.39
C GLU A 62 2.28 12.08 -3.46
N VAL A 63 1.04 11.60 -3.25
CA VAL A 63 0.73 10.17 -3.19
C VAL A 63 -0.45 9.82 -4.08
N ALA A 64 -0.30 8.73 -4.84
CA ALA A 64 -1.36 8.09 -5.61
C ALA A 64 -1.77 6.77 -4.94
N PHE A 65 -2.96 6.74 -4.33
CA PHE A 65 -3.51 5.54 -3.69
C PHE A 65 -4.21 4.65 -4.72
N HIS A 66 -3.72 3.44 -4.91
CA HIS A 66 -4.26 2.49 -5.88
C HIS A 66 -5.24 1.52 -5.25
N HIS A 67 -6.37 1.31 -5.94
CA HIS A 67 -7.36 0.31 -5.60
C HIS A 67 -7.69 -0.59 -6.80
N CYS A 68 -8.16 -1.80 -6.49
CA CYS A 68 -8.71 -2.67 -7.50
C CYS A 68 -10.07 -2.12 -7.98
N THR A 69 -10.20 -1.86 -9.27
CA THR A 69 -11.45 -1.39 -9.90
C THR A 69 -12.55 -2.46 -9.95
N LEU A 70 -12.24 -3.71 -9.59
CA LEU A 70 -13.21 -4.82 -9.56
C LEU A 70 -13.73 -5.12 -8.14
N CYS A 71 -12.88 -5.11 -7.11
CA CYS A 71 -13.30 -5.44 -5.73
C CYS A 71 -13.15 -4.28 -4.74
N GLY A 72 -12.61 -3.14 -5.14
CA GLY A 72 -12.42 -1.97 -4.27
C GLY A 72 -11.27 -2.07 -3.27
N CYS A 73 -10.58 -3.22 -3.15
CA CYS A 73 -9.43 -3.35 -2.25
C CYS A 73 -8.36 -2.29 -2.55
N ILE A 74 -7.98 -1.54 -1.52
CA ILE A 74 -6.82 -0.64 -1.53
C ILE A 74 -5.57 -1.50 -1.42
N THR A 75 -4.74 -1.50 -2.47
CA THR A 75 -3.63 -2.46 -2.59
C THR A 75 -2.29 -1.84 -2.27
N HIS A 76 -2.00 -0.69 -2.85
CA HIS A 76 -0.73 0.01 -2.67
C HIS A 76 -0.94 1.50 -2.86
N TYR A 77 0.09 2.28 -2.53
CA TYR A 77 0.25 3.60 -3.09
C TYR A 77 1.66 3.75 -3.65
N VAL A 78 1.81 4.69 -4.58
CA VAL A 78 3.12 5.16 -5.05
C VAL A 78 3.24 6.64 -4.76
N THR A 79 4.44 7.10 -4.45
CA THR A 79 4.71 8.53 -4.45
C THR A 79 4.78 9.06 -5.89
N THR A 80 4.40 10.32 -6.08
CA THR A 80 4.46 11.02 -7.36
C THR A 80 5.78 11.76 -7.50
N ASP A 81 5.98 12.43 -8.63
CA ASP A 81 7.09 13.34 -8.90
C ASP A 81 7.14 14.57 -7.97
N LYS A 82 6.09 14.80 -7.17
CA LYS A 82 6.01 15.89 -6.19
C LYS A 82 6.56 15.52 -4.81
N CYS A 83 6.75 14.24 -4.54
CA CYS A 83 7.32 13.79 -3.28
C CYS A 83 8.83 13.60 -3.48
N ASP A 84 9.64 14.13 -2.56
CA ASP A 84 11.10 13.91 -2.59
C ASP A 84 11.46 12.42 -2.42
N ALA A 85 10.61 11.66 -1.73
CA ALA A 85 10.77 10.22 -1.57
C ALA A 85 10.20 9.45 -2.77
N ASN A 86 10.92 8.44 -3.25
CA ASN A 86 10.45 7.53 -4.28
C ASN A 86 10.13 6.16 -3.66
N VAL A 87 8.85 5.91 -3.36
CA VAL A 87 8.43 4.77 -2.55
C VAL A 87 7.19 4.11 -3.15
N THR A 88 7.17 2.77 -3.13
CA THR A 88 5.96 1.98 -3.31
C THR A 88 5.58 1.38 -1.96
N ALA A 89 4.41 1.73 -1.45
CA ALA A 89 3.91 1.20 -0.19
C ALA A 89 2.81 0.17 -0.43
N ILE A 90 2.95 -1.03 0.14
CA ILE A 90 1.98 -2.12 -0.02
C ILE A 90 1.10 -2.19 1.23
N ASN A 91 -0.22 -2.34 1.04
CA ASN A 91 -1.16 -2.58 2.13
C ASN A 91 -1.06 -4.01 2.65
N MET A 92 -0.46 -4.18 3.82
CA MET A 92 -0.23 -5.46 4.47
C MET A 92 -1.49 -6.09 5.05
N CYS A 93 -2.64 -5.40 5.04
CA CYS A 93 -3.93 -6.04 5.29
C CYS A 93 -4.34 -7.05 4.20
N MET A 94 -3.60 -7.14 3.08
CA MET A 94 -3.76 -8.20 2.08
C MET A 94 -2.91 -9.45 2.35
N ALA A 95 -1.97 -9.39 3.29
CA ALA A 95 -1.12 -10.54 3.61
C ALA A 95 -1.90 -11.56 4.45
N ASP A 96 -1.42 -12.81 4.46
CA ASP A 96 -1.90 -13.82 5.41
C ASP A 96 -1.72 -13.33 6.86
N ASN A 97 -2.69 -13.63 7.72
CA ASN A 97 -2.72 -13.10 9.08
C ASN A 97 -1.47 -13.50 9.88
N GLU A 98 -0.97 -14.72 9.69
CA GLU A 98 0.22 -15.23 10.36
C GLU A 98 1.46 -14.39 10.03
N ILE A 99 1.58 -13.94 8.77
CA ILE A 99 2.68 -13.06 8.34
C ILE A 99 2.47 -11.67 8.93
N LYS A 100 1.28 -11.11 8.79
CA LYS A 100 0.98 -9.74 9.23
C LYS A 100 1.16 -9.58 10.74
N ASP A 101 0.67 -10.54 11.52
CA ASP A 101 0.65 -10.45 12.98
C ASP A 101 2.04 -10.69 13.61
N ALA A 102 2.97 -11.26 12.84
CA ALA A 102 4.37 -11.37 13.24
C ALA A 102 5.18 -10.09 13.02
N ILE A 103 4.67 -9.10 12.27
CA ILE A 103 5.41 -7.88 11.92
C ILE A 103 5.09 -6.75 12.91
N PRO A 104 6.09 -6.13 13.54
CA PRO A 104 5.91 -4.96 14.39
C PRO A 104 5.18 -3.81 13.70
N VAL A 105 4.30 -3.12 14.45
CA VAL A 105 3.54 -1.97 13.97
C VAL A 105 4.13 -0.66 14.50
N ARG A 106 4.58 0.20 13.59
CA ARG A 106 4.94 1.59 13.86
C ARG A 106 3.70 2.49 13.76
N LYS A 107 3.41 3.28 14.79
CA LYS A 107 2.33 4.28 14.75
C LYS A 107 2.87 5.60 14.20
N ILE A 108 2.16 6.20 13.25
CA ILE A 108 2.50 7.50 12.66
C ILE A 108 1.37 8.48 12.95
N ASP A 109 1.72 9.65 13.52
CA ASP A 109 0.80 10.77 13.69
C ASP A 109 0.76 11.66 12.45
N GLY A 110 0.18 11.15 11.36
CA GLY A 110 0.01 11.90 10.13
C GLY A 110 -1.13 12.92 10.18
N ALA A 111 -1.89 13.00 11.27
CA ALA A 111 -2.92 14.03 11.45
C ALA A 111 -2.35 15.36 11.97
N ALA A 112 -1.10 15.36 12.45
CA ALA A 112 -0.39 16.55 12.92
C ALA A 112 0.31 17.36 11.81
N TYR A 113 0.31 16.84 10.57
CA TYR A 113 0.85 17.48 9.37
C TYR A 113 -0.31 17.97 8.49
#